data_AF-A0A2T0LXW6-F1
#
_entry.id   AF-A0A2T0LXW6-F1
#
_cell.length_a   1.000
_cell.length_b   1.000
_cell.length_c   1.000
_cell.angle_alpha   90.00
_cell.angle_beta   90.00
_cell.angle_gamma   90.00
#
_symmetry.space_group_name_H-M   'P 1'
#
loop_
_entity.id
_entity.type
_entity.pdbx_description
1 polymer ?
#
loop_
_entity_poly.entity_id
_entity_poly.type
_entity_poly.pdbx_seq_one_letter_code
_entity_poly.pdbx_strand_id
1 'polypeptide(L)'
;MTDPVRDAAACVAQALGITMAELTEIASTLSASDQPARSDGENLLLALGEIVRSEPSRYDLVDAAEAAKILGVSRSRLHLLAETKPDFPQQRYPHLAGKLWRRQDIDVFNGTWDRRVGRPPKTT
;
A
#
# COMPACT_ATOMS: atom_id res chain seq x y z
N MET A 1 19.88 1.21 25.11
CA MET A 1 18.42 1.43 25.04
C MET A 1 18.09 1.55 23.57
N THR A 2 17.34 0.61 23.01
CA THR A 2 16.83 0.69 21.63
C THR A 2 15.84 1.85 21.57
N ASP A 3 15.95 2.68 20.54
CA ASP A 3 15.03 3.80 20.32
C ASP A 3 13.71 3.24 19.75
N PRO A 4 12.62 3.22 20.53
CA PRO A 4 11.35 2.62 20.07
C PRO A 4 10.77 3.38 18.86
N VAL A 5 11.11 4.66 18.70
CA VAL A 5 10.65 5.47 17.57
C VAL A 5 11.35 5.05 16.29
N ARG A 6 12.65 4.74 16.38
CA ARG A 6 13.44 4.19 15.27
C ARG A 6 12.92 2.82 14.84
N ASP A 7 12.64 1.94 15.80
CA ASP A 7 12.11 0.60 15.51
C ASP A 7 10.72 0.67 14.85
N ALA A 8 9.86 1.59 15.30
CA ALA A 8 8.57 1.85 14.68
C ALA A 8 8.73 2.40 13.25
N ALA A 9 9.62 3.37 13.04
CA ALA A 9 9.89 3.93 11.70
C ALA A 9 10.42 2.86 10.74
N ALA A 10 11.32 1.99 11.19
CA ALA A 10 11.83 0.87 10.40
C ALA A 10 10.72 -0.14 10.05
N CYS A 11 9.84 -0.46 10.99
CA CYS A 11 8.71 -1.34 10.77
C CYS A 11 7.74 -0.77 9.71
N VAL A 12 7.42 0.52 9.80
CA VAL A 12 6.56 1.20 8.81
C VAL A 12 7.24 1.30 7.46
N ALA A 13 8.54 1.62 7.41
CA ALA A 13 9.30 1.67 6.16
C ALA A 13 9.31 0.30 5.46
N GLN A 14 9.60 -0.77 6.22
CA GLN A 14 9.54 -2.14 5.72
C GLN A 14 8.13 -2.48 5.21
N ALA A 15 7.09 -2.10 5.96
CA ALA A 15 5.72 -2.29 5.53
C ALA A 15 5.48 -1.61 4.18
N LEU A 16 5.84 -0.34 4.02
CA LEU A 16 5.66 0.42 2.79
C LEU A 16 6.58 -0.02 1.63
N GLY A 17 7.53 -0.94 1.88
CA GLY A 17 8.55 -1.35 0.92
C GLY A 17 9.56 -0.23 0.63
N ILE A 18 9.74 0.67 1.58
CA ILE A 18 10.76 1.72 1.57
C ILE A 18 12.03 1.13 2.19
N THR A 19 13.16 1.30 1.51
CA THR A 19 14.43 0.79 2.02
C THR A 19 14.95 1.71 3.14
N MET A 20 15.67 1.13 4.11
CA MET A 20 16.31 1.95 5.14
C MET A 20 17.32 2.95 4.55
N ALA A 21 17.93 2.64 3.40
CA ALA A 21 18.84 3.55 2.70
C ALA A 21 18.11 4.82 2.22
N GLU A 22 17.01 4.68 1.49
CA GLU A 22 16.15 5.80 1.06
C GLU A 22 15.67 6.64 2.25
N LEU A 23 15.27 5.96 3.34
CA LEU A 23 14.80 6.61 4.56
C LEU A 23 15.92 7.46 5.21
N THR A 24 17.13 6.92 5.32
CA THR A 24 18.28 7.62 5.91
C THR A 24 18.79 8.77 5.05
N GLU A 25 18.71 8.65 3.72
CA GLU A 25 19.13 9.70 2.79
C GLU A 25 18.25 10.95 2.94
N ILE A 26 16.93 10.75 2.98
CA ILE A 26 15.98 11.84 3.17
C ILE A 26 16.07 12.40 4.60
N ALA A 27 16.21 11.53 5.62
CA ALA A 27 16.42 11.97 7.00
C ALA A 27 17.69 12.83 7.16
N SER A 28 18.77 12.49 6.44
CA SER A 28 20.03 13.26 6.45
C SER A 28 19.85 14.65 5.83
N THR A 29 19.07 14.73 4.74
CA THR A 29 18.74 16.00 4.06
C THR A 29 17.87 16.90 4.95
N LEU A 30 16.90 16.31 5.65
CA LEU A 30 16.02 17.01 6.60
C LEU A 30 16.78 17.47 7.86
N SER A 31 17.76 16.69 8.32
CA SER A 31 18.59 17.03 9.48
C SER A 31 19.53 18.21 9.22
N ALA A 32 19.92 18.44 7.96
CA ALA A 32 20.75 19.57 7.57
C ALA A 32 20.00 20.92 7.59
N SER A 33 18.66 20.91 7.69
CA SER A 33 17.78 22.07 7.52
C SER A 33 17.33 22.74 8.83
N ASP A 34 18.18 22.77 9.85
CA ASP A 34 18.08 23.70 11.00
C ASP A 34 16.95 23.44 12.03
N GLN A 35 17.07 22.36 12.82
CA GLN A 35 16.41 22.26 14.14
C GLN A 35 17.21 21.37 15.12
N PRO A 36 17.92 21.95 16.10
CA PRO A 36 18.72 21.18 17.05
C PRO A 36 17.85 20.69 18.21
N ALA A 37 17.33 19.46 18.11
CA ALA A 37 16.85 18.64 19.26
C ALA A 37 16.27 17.28 18.85
N ARG A 38 16.05 17.01 17.55
CA ARG A 38 15.34 15.79 17.15
C ARG A 38 16.19 14.55 17.30
N SER A 39 15.57 13.48 17.79
CA SER A 39 16.22 12.17 17.81
C SER A 39 16.35 11.60 16.39
N ASP A 40 17.27 10.67 16.21
CA ASP A 40 17.40 9.88 14.97
C ASP A 40 16.05 9.28 14.55
N GLY A 41 15.28 8.73 15.50
CA GLY A 41 13.95 8.17 15.24
C GLY A 41 12.94 9.20 14.71
N GLU A 42 12.96 10.43 15.22
CA GLU A 42 12.08 11.51 14.75
C GLU A 42 12.42 11.96 13.33
N ASN A 43 13.71 12.03 13.00
CA ASN A 43 14.15 12.36 11.65
C ASN A 43 13.73 11.28 10.64
N LEU A 44 13.76 10.00 11.05
CA LEU A 44 13.25 8.89 10.23
C LEU A 44 11.73 8.95 10.04
N LEU A 45 10.96 9.32 11.07
CA LEU A 45 9.51 9.51 10.92
C LEU A 45 9.16 10.68 9.99
N LEU A 46 9.91 11.79 10.07
CA LEU A 46 9.73 12.93 9.16
C LEU A 46 10.05 12.55 7.73
N ALA A 47 11.16 11.83 7.50
CA ALA A 47 11.53 11.32 6.19
C ALA A 47 10.44 10.39 5.62
N LEU A 48 9.88 9.50 6.44
CA LEU A 48 8.79 8.62 6.05
C LEU A 48 7.55 9.41 5.62
N GLY A 49 7.18 10.44 6.39
CA GLY A 49 6.07 11.32 6.04
C GLY A 49 6.28 12.07 4.73
N GLU A 50 7.52 12.48 4.44
CA GLU A 50 7.85 13.19 3.21
C GLU A 50 7.79 12.29 1.98
N ILE A 51 8.32 11.06 2.08
CA ILE A 51 8.22 10.05 1.02
C ILE A 51 6.74 9.79 0.69
N VAL A 52 5.93 9.53 1.72
CA VAL A 52 4.49 9.24 1.53
C VAL A 52 3.74 10.44 0.94
N ARG A 53 4.09 11.68 1.32
CA ARG A 53 3.50 12.89 0.74
C ARG A 53 3.89 13.12 -0.71
N SER A 54 5.13 12.78 -1.08
CA SER A 54 5.61 12.97 -2.45
C SER A 54 4.96 12.00 -3.45
N GLU A 55 4.62 10.79 -3.00
CA GLU A 55 4.04 9.74 -3.84
C GLU A 55 2.81 9.09 -3.19
N PRO A 56 1.72 9.84 -2.94
CA PRO A 56 0.58 9.33 -2.18
C PRO A 56 -0.08 8.13 -2.87
N SER A 57 -0.13 8.11 -4.20
CA SER A 57 -0.69 7.01 -4.98
C SER A 57 0.11 5.71 -4.88
N ARG A 58 1.42 5.77 -4.62
CA ARG A 58 2.28 4.59 -4.45
C ARG A 58 1.95 3.82 -3.18
N TYR A 59 1.47 4.54 -2.16
CA TYR A 59 1.16 4.00 -0.83
C TYR A 59 -0.34 3.96 -0.53
N ASP A 60 -1.16 4.17 -1.55
CA ASP A 60 -2.61 4.12 -1.45
C ASP A 60 -3.08 2.66 -1.37
N LEU A 61 -3.47 2.24 -0.17
CA LEU A 61 -3.89 0.89 0.15
C LEU A 61 -5.40 0.80 0.24
N VAL A 62 -5.97 -0.24 -0.37
CA VAL A 62 -7.39 -0.53 -0.37
C VAL A 62 -7.66 -1.85 0.34
N ASP A 63 -8.74 -1.86 1.11
CA ASP A 63 -9.26 -3.09 1.71
C ASP A 63 -10.07 -3.92 0.69
N ALA A 64 -10.54 -5.09 1.12
CA ALA A 64 -11.37 -5.95 0.28
C ALA A 64 -12.69 -5.32 -0.15
N ALA A 65 -13.23 -4.38 0.63
CA ALA A 65 -14.48 -3.70 0.31
C ALA A 65 -14.29 -2.67 -0.79
N GLU A 66 -13.25 -1.85 -0.67
CA GLU A 66 -12.86 -0.83 -1.62
C GLU A 66 -12.38 -1.45 -2.93
N ALA A 67 -11.54 -2.48 -2.86
CA ALA A 67 -11.11 -3.21 -4.05
C ALA A 67 -12.31 -3.83 -4.80
N ALA A 68 -13.30 -4.36 -4.09
CA ALA A 68 -14.52 -4.90 -4.70
C ALA A 68 -15.35 -3.80 -5.39
N LYS A 69 -15.44 -2.61 -4.78
CA LYS A 69 -16.09 -1.44 -5.39
C LYS A 69 -15.38 -1.00 -6.67
N ILE A 70 -14.05 -0.90 -6.65
CA ILE A 70 -13.25 -0.52 -7.84
C ILE A 70 -13.48 -1.50 -9.00
N LEU A 71 -13.49 -2.80 -8.69
CA LEU A 71 -13.74 -3.85 -9.68
C LEU A 71 -15.22 -3.99 -10.08
N GLY A 72 -16.14 -3.33 -9.38
CA GLY A 72 -17.58 -3.46 -9.62
C GLY A 72 -18.14 -4.85 -9.33
N VAL A 73 -17.56 -5.56 -8.37
CA VAL A 73 -17.94 -6.94 -8.00
C VAL A 73 -18.31 -7.05 -6.53
N SER A 74 -18.94 -8.17 -6.13
CA SER A 74 -19.16 -8.47 -4.72
C SER A 74 -17.85 -8.86 -4.01
N ARG A 75 -17.78 -8.68 -2.68
CA ARG A 75 -16.62 -9.10 -1.87
C ARG A 75 -16.30 -10.60 -2.05
N SER A 76 -17.33 -11.46 -2.09
CA SER A 76 -17.14 -12.89 -2.34
C SER A 76 -16.54 -13.17 -3.72
N ARG A 77 -16.93 -12.41 -4.75
CA ARG A 77 -16.36 -12.53 -6.08
C ARG A 77 -14.91 -12.06 -6.12
N LEU A 78 -14.57 -11.00 -5.39
CA LEU A 78 -13.19 -10.54 -5.23
C LEU A 78 -12.31 -11.61 -4.57
N HIS A 79 -12.78 -12.25 -3.50
CA HIS A 79 -12.03 -13.35 -2.87
C HIS A 79 -11.80 -14.51 -3.83
N LEU A 80 -12.83 -14.91 -4.57
CA LEU A 80 -12.71 -15.93 -5.61
C LEU A 80 -11.69 -15.54 -6.68
N LEU A 81 -11.65 -14.28 -7.11
CA LEU A 81 -10.65 -13.81 -8.08
C LEU A 81 -9.24 -13.85 -7.52
N ALA A 82 -9.05 -13.39 -6.28
CA ALA A 82 -7.77 -13.46 -5.60
C ALA A 82 -7.25 -14.88 -5.40
N GLU A 83 -8.13 -15.89 -5.39
CA GLU A 83 -7.77 -17.30 -5.26
C GLU A 83 -7.60 -18.02 -6.61
N THR A 84 -8.36 -17.63 -7.63
CA THR A 84 -8.45 -18.38 -8.90
C THR A 84 -7.74 -17.74 -10.08
N LYS A 85 -7.41 -16.45 -10.00
CA LYS A 85 -6.73 -15.73 -11.09
C LYS A 85 -5.26 -15.52 -10.73
N PRO A 86 -4.33 -16.12 -11.48
CA PRO A 86 -2.90 -15.97 -11.21
C PRO A 86 -2.42 -14.53 -11.41
N ASP A 87 -3.08 -13.78 -12.30
CA ASP A 87 -2.75 -12.38 -12.60
C ASP A 87 -3.40 -11.40 -11.59
N PHE A 88 -4.12 -11.90 -10.58
CA PHE A 88 -4.73 -11.04 -9.58
C PHE A 88 -3.65 -10.42 -8.68
N PRO A 89 -3.76 -9.13 -8.31
CA PRO A 89 -2.79 -8.46 -7.48
C PRO A 89 -2.46 -9.21 -6.18
N GLN A 90 -1.16 -9.34 -5.90
CA GLN A 90 -0.69 -9.94 -4.66
C GLN A 90 -1.02 -9.04 -3.47
N GLN A 91 -1.45 -9.65 -2.38
CA GLN A 91 -1.68 -8.94 -1.12
C GLN A 91 -0.35 -8.45 -0.55
N ARG A 92 -0.27 -7.19 -0.16
CA ARG A 92 0.94 -6.61 0.43
C ARG A 92 1.08 -6.94 1.91
N TYR A 93 -0.03 -7.09 2.62
CA TYR A 93 -0.05 -7.27 4.07
C TYR A 93 -0.95 -8.41 4.50
N PRO A 94 -0.49 -9.68 4.40
CA PRO A 94 -1.26 -10.81 4.92
C PRO A 94 -1.33 -10.84 6.46
N HIS A 95 -0.43 -10.10 7.14
CA HIS A 95 -0.29 -10.12 8.61
C HIS A 95 -1.11 -9.04 9.33
N LEU A 96 -1.54 -7.99 8.63
CA LEU A 96 -2.52 -7.04 9.15
C LEU A 96 -3.91 -7.67 9.05
N ALA A 97 -4.80 -7.31 9.99
CA ALA A 97 -6.16 -7.86 10.07
C ALA A 97 -7.01 -7.43 8.86
N GLY A 98 -6.79 -8.08 7.71
CA GLY A 98 -7.45 -7.77 6.44
C GLY A 98 -6.50 -7.88 5.27
N LYS A 99 -7.00 -8.42 4.15
CA LYS A 99 -6.27 -8.44 2.88
C LYS A 99 -6.21 -7.00 2.35
N LEU A 100 -5.00 -6.47 2.21
CA LEU A 100 -4.74 -5.13 1.68
C LEU A 100 -4.00 -5.23 0.34
N TRP A 101 -4.46 -4.42 -0.62
CA TRP A 101 -3.86 -4.28 -1.95
C TRP A 101 -3.51 -2.83 -2.21
N ARG A 102 -2.60 -2.58 -3.15
CA ARG A 102 -2.42 -1.23 -3.68
C ARG A 102 -3.59 -0.89 -4.60
N ARG A 103 -4.15 0.31 -4.46
CA ARG A 103 -5.20 0.80 -5.35
C ARG A 103 -4.78 0.69 -6.82
N GLN A 104 -3.56 1.13 -7.13
CA GLN A 104 -2.99 1.07 -8.48
C GLN A 104 -2.96 -0.34 -9.07
N ASP A 105 -2.58 -1.36 -8.29
CA ASP A 105 -2.54 -2.74 -8.78
C ASP A 105 -3.96 -3.25 -9.11
N ILE A 106 -4.95 -2.86 -8.30
CA ILE A 106 -6.37 -3.18 -8.56
C ILE A 106 -6.87 -2.44 -9.80
N ASP A 107 -6.51 -1.18 -10.00
CA ASP A 107 -6.89 -0.40 -11.18
C ASP A 107 -6.29 -0.99 -12.47
N VAL A 108 -5.01 -1.39 -12.43
CA VAL A 108 -4.34 -2.07 -13.55
C VAL A 108 -5.02 -3.40 -13.85
N PHE A 109 -5.30 -4.21 -12.83
CA PHE A 109 -6.05 -5.45 -13.00
C PHE A 109 -7.43 -5.16 -13.62
N ASN A 110 -8.11 -4.10 -13.16
CA ASN A 110 -9.42 -3.71 -13.63
C ASN A 110 -9.44 -3.36 -15.13
N GLY A 111 -8.39 -2.73 -15.63
CA GLY A 111 -8.25 -2.35 -17.04
C GLY A 111 -7.80 -3.50 -17.95
N THR A 112 -7.12 -4.51 -17.41
CA THR A 112 -6.51 -5.58 -18.21
C THR A 112 -7.29 -6.89 -18.21
N TRP A 113 -8.08 -7.17 -17.17
CA TRP A 113 -8.79 -8.43 -17.06
C TRP A 113 -10.05 -8.48 -17.93
N ASP A 114 -10.19 -9.55 -18.70
CA ASP A 114 -11.38 -9.81 -19.50
C ASP A 114 -12.58 -10.16 -18.59
N ARG A 115 -13.44 -9.16 -18.36
CA ARG A 115 -14.69 -9.33 -17.64
C ARG A 115 -15.64 -10.16 -18.50
N ARG A 116 -15.70 -11.48 -18.26
CA ARG A 116 -16.80 -12.31 -18.78
C ARG A 116 -18.13 -11.79 -18.23
N VAL A 117 -18.81 -10.97 -19.04
CA VAL A 117 -20.16 -10.46 -18.80
C VAL A 117 -21.11 -11.66 -18.78
N GLY A 118 -21.64 -11.98 -17.61
CA GLY A 118 -22.49 -13.16 -17.41
C GLY A 118 -23.94 -12.93 -17.87
N ARG A 119 -24.40 -13.85 -18.73
CA ARG A 119 -25.74 -14.13 -19.30
C ARG A 119 -26.44 -12.98 -20.04
N PRO A 120 -26.73 -13.13 -21.36
CA PRO A 120 -27.62 -12.21 -22.07
C PRO A 120 -28.99 -12.16 -21.36
N PRO A 121 -29.63 -10.98 -21.29
CA PRO A 121 -30.98 -10.88 -20.74
C PRO A 121 -31.90 -11.83 -21.51
N LYS A 122 -32.76 -12.57 -20.79
CA LYS A 122 -33.83 -13.33 -21.44
C LYS A 122 -34.73 -12.32 -22.15
N THR A 123 -34.67 -12.29 -23.48
CA THR A 123 -35.67 -11.64 -24.31
C THR A 123 -37.00 -12.31 -23.96
N THR A 124 -37.88 -11.54 -23.34
CA THR A 124 -39.29 -11.91 -23.13
C THR A 124 -40.02 -11.78 -24.46
#